data_AF-A0A4Y2NBJ9-F1
#
_entry.id   AF-A0A4Y2NBJ9-F1
#
_cell.length_a   1.000
_cell.length_b   1.000
_cell.length_c   1.000
_cell.angle_alpha   90.00
_cell.angle_beta   90.00
_cell.angle_gamma   90.00
#
_symmetry.space_group_name_H-M   'P 1'
#
loop_
_entity.id
_entity.type
_entity.pdbx_description
1 polymer ?
#
loop_
_entity_poly.entity_id
_entity_poly.type
_entity_poly.pdbx_seq_one_letter_code
_entity_poly.pdbx_strand_id
1 'polypeptide(L)'
;SLKSLIKKAIDQYHKHTCVKFVERKKQKDYVLILKADGCWSYIGKQGGNQTLSLGKGCEYEGTIVHELGHAIGLYHEQQRTDRDTYITVNMTNVRKGRLLFSFP
;
A
#
# COMPACT_ATOMS: atom_id res chain seq x y z
N SER A 1 11.66 6.66 15.47
CA SER A 1 10.26 6.33 15.84
C SER A 1 9.45 6.05 14.58
N LEU A 2 8.32 5.34 14.68
CA LEU A 2 7.44 5.09 13.52
C LEU A 2 7.01 6.38 12.83
N LYS A 3 6.67 7.43 13.60
CA LYS A 3 6.31 8.75 13.05
C LYS A 3 7.40 9.35 12.15
N SER A 4 8.68 9.17 12.51
CA SER A 4 9.80 9.64 11.67
C SER A 4 9.94 8.84 10.38
N LEU A 5 9.71 7.53 10.41
CA LEU A 5 9.75 6.69 9.20
C LEU A 5 8.59 6.99 8.27
N ILE A 6 7.39 7.21 8.80
CA ILE A 6 6.23 7.66 8.02
C ILE A 6 6.55 8.99 7.32
N LYS A 7 7.16 9.95 8.03
CA LYS A 7 7.56 11.22 7.42
C LYS A 7 8.56 11.01 6.29
N LYS A 8 9.59 10.19 6.47
CA LYS A 8 10.55 9.86 5.40
C LYS A 8 9.88 9.24 4.17
N ALA A 9 8.97 8.29 4.37
CA ALA A 9 8.22 7.67 3.29
C ALA A 9 7.32 8.68 2.55
N ILE A 10 6.67 9.59 3.28
CA ILE A 10 5.91 10.71 2.70
C ILE A 10 6.83 11.62 1.88
N ASP A 11 8.03 11.93 2.39
CA ASP A 11 9.00 12.78 1.72
C ASP A 11 9.46 12.19 0.37
N GLN A 12 9.52 10.85 0.24
CA GLN A 12 9.79 10.20 -1.05
C GLN A 12 8.74 10.56 -2.11
N TYR A 13 7.45 10.48 -1.76
CA TYR A 13 6.38 10.89 -2.68
C TYR A 13 6.44 12.39 -2.97
N HIS A 14 6.68 13.21 -1.95
CA HIS A 14 6.76 14.66 -2.13
C HIS A 14 7.90 15.09 -3.04
N LYS A 15 9.04 14.38 -3.01
CA LYS A 15 10.24 14.66 -3.80
C LYS A 15 10.11 14.19 -5.25
N HIS A 16 9.49 13.03 -5.47
CA HIS A 16 9.51 12.35 -6.77
C HIS A 16 8.19 12.46 -7.55
N THR A 17 7.13 13.00 -6.94
CA THR A 17 5.81 13.09 -7.56
C THR A 17 5.10 14.41 -7.22
N CYS A 18 3.96 14.65 -7.85
CA CYS A 18 3.05 15.74 -7.48
C CYS A 18 2.14 15.41 -6.28
N VAL A 19 2.15 14.16 -5.77
CA VAL A 19 1.31 13.73 -4.65
C VAL A 19 1.79 14.38 -3.35
N LYS A 20 0.84 14.97 -2.60
CA LYS A 20 1.11 15.59 -1.30
C LYS A 20 0.23 14.99 -0.21
N PHE A 21 0.83 14.15 0.64
CA PHE A 21 0.24 13.79 1.92
C PHE A 21 0.34 14.96 2.91
N VAL A 22 -0.77 15.28 3.56
CA VAL A 22 -0.86 16.37 4.55
C VAL A 22 -1.56 15.86 5.81
N GLU A 23 -1.18 16.40 6.97
CA GLU A 23 -1.89 16.09 8.21
C GLU A 23 -3.35 16.53 8.12
N ARG A 24 -4.26 15.62 8.45
CA ARG A 24 -5.70 15.88 8.40
C ARG A 24 -6.08 16.95 9.41
N LYS A 25 -6.94 17.88 8.98
CA LYS A 25 -7.61 18.86 9.84
C LYS A 25 -9.12 18.58 9.93
N LYS A 26 -9.81 18.66 8.79
CA LYS A 26 -11.27 18.53 8.68
C LYS A 26 -11.73 17.77 7.43
N GLN A 27 -10.79 17.22 6.65
CA GLN A 27 -11.11 16.51 5.42
C GLN A 27 -12.00 15.29 5.74
N LYS A 28 -13.06 15.13 4.94
CA LYS A 28 -14.00 14.01 5.04
C LYS A 28 -13.29 12.68 4.74
N ASP A 29 -12.52 12.67 3.67
CA ASP A 29 -11.79 11.50 3.17
C ASP A 29 -10.33 11.57 3.62
N TYR A 30 -9.82 10.51 4.25
CA TYR A 30 -8.46 10.50 4.79
C TYR A 30 -7.96 9.08 5.06
N VAL A 31 -6.63 8.93 5.03
CA VAL A 31 -5.94 7.71 5.45
C VAL A 31 -5.67 7.78 6.95
N LEU A 32 -6.16 6.79 7.70
CA LEU A 32 -5.86 6.58 9.11
C LEU A 32 -4.74 5.53 9.25
N ILE A 33 -3.54 5.98 9.61
CA ILE A 33 -2.40 5.09 9.83
C ILE A 33 -2.41 4.62 11.29
N LEU A 34 -2.48 3.31 11.51
CA LEU A 34 -2.50 2.69 12.84
C LEU A 34 -1.66 1.42 12.88
N LYS A 35 -1.40 0.91 14.09
CA LYS A 35 -0.75 -0.39 14.28
C LYS A 35 -1.81 -1.48 14.44
N ALA A 36 -2.32 -2.02 13.34
CA ALA A 36 -3.12 -3.25 13.36
C ALA A 36 -2.23 -4.45 13.01
N ASP A 37 -2.84 -5.61 12.78
CA ASP A 37 -2.12 -6.79 12.33
C ASP A 37 -1.73 -6.68 10.86
N GLY A 38 -0.48 -7.06 10.55
CA GLY A 38 0.10 -7.01 9.21
C GLY A 38 0.36 -5.61 8.63
N CYS A 39 0.85 -5.60 7.39
CA CYS A 39 1.08 -4.42 6.55
C CYS A 39 0.05 -4.46 5.41
N TRP A 40 -0.83 -3.46 5.33
CA TRP A 40 -1.83 -3.38 4.27
C TRP A 40 -2.46 -1.99 4.19
N SER A 41 -3.01 -1.67 3.02
CA SER A 41 -3.90 -0.54 2.79
C SER A 41 -5.00 -0.89 1.78
N TYR A 42 -6.07 -0.10 1.78
CA TYR A 42 -7.03 -0.13 0.69
C TYR A 42 -6.42 0.45 -0.59
N ILE A 43 -6.84 -0.07 -1.75
CA ILE A 43 -6.37 0.42 -3.04
C ILE A 43 -7.20 1.62 -3.48
N GLY A 44 -6.56 2.79 -3.53
CA GLY A 44 -7.19 4.06 -3.92
C GLY A 44 -8.15 4.63 -2.89
N LYS A 45 -8.83 5.71 -3.28
CA LYS A 45 -9.76 6.44 -2.42
C LYS A 45 -11.05 5.65 -2.18
N GLN A 46 -11.29 5.24 -0.93
CA GLN A 46 -12.53 4.54 -0.54
C GLN A 46 -13.68 5.50 -0.20
N GLY A 47 -13.34 6.71 0.27
CA GLY A 47 -14.29 7.66 0.85
C GLY A 47 -14.42 7.50 2.37
N GLY A 48 -14.55 8.61 3.09
CA GLY A 48 -14.54 8.63 4.55
C GLY A 48 -13.17 8.25 5.14
N ASN A 49 -13.19 7.59 6.31
CA ASN A 49 -11.97 7.04 6.87
C ASN A 49 -11.56 5.77 6.12
N GLN A 50 -10.29 5.65 5.75
CA GLN A 50 -9.72 4.38 5.27
C GLN A 50 -8.47 4.04 6.07
N THR A 51 -8.42 2.83 6.60
CA THR A 51 -7.32 2.39 7.45
C THR A 51 -6.12 1.94 6.61
N LEU A 52 -4.92 2.26 7.09
CA LEU A 52 -3.65 1.71 6.65
C LEU A 52 -2.95 1.12 7.88
N SER A 53 -2.62 -0.17 7.83
CA SER A 53 -1.95 -0.86 8.92
C SER A 53 -0.44 -0.86 8.74
N LEU A 54 0.28 -0.40 9.77
CA LEU A 54 1.72 -0.59 9.94
C LEU A 54 1.95 -1.37 11.23
N GLY A 55 1.63 -2.66 11.19
CA GLY A 55 1.82 -3.59 12.29
C GLY A 55 3.29 -3.87 12.63
N LYS A 56 3.51 -4.83 13.53
CA LYS A 56 4.85 -5.28 13.92
C LYS A 56 5.59 -5.85 12.71
N GLY A 57 6.77 -5.32 12.40
CA GLY A 57 7.57 -5.74 11.25
C GLY A 57 7.31 -4.92 9.98
N CYS A 58 6.38 -3.96 10.02
CA CYS A 58 6.11 -3.05 8.90
C CYS A 58 6.92 -1.75 9.00
N GLU A 59 7.75 -1.58 10.03
CA GLU A 59 8.48 -0.34 10.32
C GLU A 59 9.73 -0.13 9.45
N TYR A 60 9.60 -0.33 8.14
CA TYR A 60 10.63 -0.06 7.13
C TYR A 60 10.15 1.01 6.15
N GLU A 61 11.02 1.94 5.76
CA GLU A 61 10.65 3.05 4.86
C GLU A 61 10.02 2.53 3.55
N GLY A 62 10.60 1.51 2.92
CA GLY A 62 10.07 0.92 1.69
C GLY A 62 8.69 0.28 1.85
N THR A 63 8.44 -0.40 2.97
CA THR A 63 7.11 -0.96 3.29
C THR A 63 6.09 0.16 3.44
N ILE A 64 6.43 1.25 4.13
CA ILE A 64 5.49 2.38 4.28
C ILE A 64 5.23 3.05 2.93
N VAL A 65 6.25 3.23 2.09
CA VAL A 65 6.09 3.75 0.71
C VAL A 65 5.15 2.85 -0.10
N HIS A 66 5.27 1.53 0.02
CA HIS A 66 4.41 0.55 -0.63
C HIS A 66 2.95 0.69 -0.20
N GLU A 67 2.67 0.72 1.11
CA GLU A 67 1.30 0.84 1.62
C GLU A 67 0.67 2.20 1.28
N LEU A 68 1.45 3.28 1.28
CA LEU A 68 0.99 4.58 0.77
C LEU A 68 0.68 4.52 -0.73
N GLY A 69 1.42 3.71 -1.50
CA GLY A 69 1.17 3.46 -2.92
C GLY A 69 -0.16 2.77 -3.16
N HIS A 70 -0.51 1.78 -2.33
CA HIS A 70 -1.85 1.20 -2.32
C HIS A 70 -2.90 2.27 -2.07
N ALA A 71 -2.76 3.10 -1.04
CA ALA A 71 -3.70 4.17 -0.74
C ALA A 71 -3.87 5.18 -1.90
N ILE A 72 -2.82 5.41 -2.71
CA ILE A 72 -2.88 6.24 -3.93
C ILE A 72 -3.66 5.54 -5.05
N GLY A 73 -3.60 4.22 -5.15
CA GLY A 73 -4.31 3.43 -6.17
C GLY A 73 -3.45 2.43 -6.93
N LEU A 74 -2.22 2.16 -6.48
CA LEU A 74 -1.35 1.19 -7.12
C LEU A 74 -1.72 -0.24 -6.69
N TYR A 75 -1.86 -1.13 -7.66
CA TYR A 75 -1.92 -2.57 -7.45
C TYR A 75 -0.51 -3.15 -7.37
N HIS A 76 -0.39 -4.41 -6.98
CA HIS A 76 0.90 -5.08 -7.12
C HIS A 76 1.25 -5.27 -8.60
N GLU A 77 2.52 -5.08 -8.97
CA GLU A 77 2.95 -5.09 -10.37
C GLU A 77 2.66 -6.42 -11.07
N GLN A 78 2.78 -7.55 -10.35
CA GLN A 78 2.41 -8.87 -10.88
C GLN A 78 0.90 -9.06 -11.10
N GLN A 79 0.07 -8.04 -10.89
CA GLN A 79 -1.36 -8.06 -11.24
C GLN A 79 -1.66 -7.34 -12.55
N ARG A 80 -0.66 -6.76 -13.21
CA ARG A 80 -0.84 -6.16 -14.54
C ARG A 80 -1.44 -7.16 -15.53
N THR A 81 -2.24 -6.64 -16.44
CA THR A 81 -2.92 -7.42 -17.48
C THR A 81 -1.94 -8.02 -18.50
N ASP A 82 -0.76 -7.42 -18.66
CA ASP A 82 0.30 -7.87 -19.57
C ASP A 82 1.42 -8.67 -18.87
N ARG A 83 1.29 -8.97 -17.57
CA ARG A 83 2.34 -9.61 -16.77
C ARG A 83 2.85 -10.92 -17.38
N ASP A 84 1.98 -11.68 -18.06
CA ASP A 84 2.30 -13.03 -18.53
C ASP A 84 3.28 -12.98 -19.72
N THR A 85 3.58 -11.79 -20.24
CA THR A 85 4.69 -11.54 -21.18
C THR A 85 6.05 -11.35 -20.49
N TYR A 86 6.07 -11.08 -19.19
CA TYR A 86 7.27 -10.76 -18.41
C TYR A 86 7.61 -11.81 -17.35
N ILE A 87 6.61 -12.47 -16.77
CA ILE A 87 6.77 -13.44 -15.68
C ILE A 87 5.91 -14.67 -15.91
N THR A 88 6.32 -15.79 -15.32
CA THR A 88 5.48 -17.00 -15.21
C THR A 88 5.22 -17.30 -13.74
N VAL A 89 3.95 -17.38 -13.35
CA VAL A 89 3.58 -17.75 -11.98
C VAL A 89 3.55 -19.27 -11.87
N ASN A 90 4.47 -19.84 -11.07
CA ASN A 90 4.43 -21.26 -10.78
C ASN A 90 3.34 -21.58 -9.74
N MET A 91 2.16 -21.92 -10.25
CA MET A 91 0.97 -22.18 -9.43
C MET A 91 1.11 -23.37 -8.48
N THR A 92 2.04 -24.31 -8.73
CA THR A 92 2.27 -25.43 -7.80
C THR A 92 2.91 -25.00 -6.50
N ASN A 93 3.60 -23.84 -6.50
CA ASN A 93 4.23 -23.26 -5.31
C ASN A 93 3.33 -22.26 -4.58
N VAL A 94 2.13 -21.97 -5.11
CA VAL A 94 1.18 -21.05 -4.48
C VAL A 94 0.36 -21.79 -3.42
N ARG A 95 0.37 -21.30 -2.18
CA ARG A 95 -0.44 -21.87 -1.10
C ARG A 95 -1.94 -21.75 -1.44
N LYS A 96 -2.67 -22.88 -1.34
CA LYS A 96 -4.12 -22.91 -1.55
C LYS A 96 -4.83 -21.86 -0.68
N GLY A 97 -5.82 -21.17 -1.25
CA GLY A 97 -6.59 -20.13 -0.56
C GLY A 97 -5.90 -18.76 -0.41
N ARG A 98 -4.69 -18.56 -0.96
CA ARG A 98 -4.00 -17.26 -0.95
C ARG A 98 -4.23 -16.42 -2.21
N LEU A 99 -5.04 -16.90 -3.14
CA LEU A 99 -5.42 -16.18 -4.34
C LEU A 99 -6.72 -15.42 -4.07
N LEU A 100 -6.63 -14.10 -3.98
CA LEU A 100 -7.79 -13.21 -3.84
C LEU A 100 -8.50 -12.95 -5.17
N PHE A 101 -7.80 -13.17 -6.28
CA PHE A 101 -8.32 -13.05 -7.64
C PHE A 101 -7.88 -14.27 -8.44
N SER A 102 -8.80 -14.86 -9.19
CA SER A 102 -8.46 -15.80 -10.25
C SER A 102 -7.57 -15.06 -11.24
N PHE A 103 -6.34 -15.53 -11.42
CA PHE A 103 -5.60 -15.18 -12.63
C PHE A 103 -6.49 -15.60 -13.81
N PRO A 104 -6.86 -14.67 -14.72
CA PRO A 104 -7.63 -15.05 -15.91
C PRO A 104 -6.88 -16.10 -16.72
#